data_AF-A0A961XSY9-F1
#
_entry.id   AF-A0A961XSY9-F1
#
_cell.length_a   1.000
_cell.length_b   1.000
_cell.length_c   1.000
_cell.angle_alpha   90.00
_cell.angle_beta   90.00
_cell.angle_gamma   90.00
#
_symmetry.space_group_name_H-M   'P 1'
#
loop_
_entity.id
_entity.type
_entity.pdbx_description
1 polymer ?
#
loop_
_entity_poly.entity_id
_entity_poly.type
_entity_poly.pdbx_seq_one_letter_code
_entity_poly.pdbx_strand_id
1 'polypeptide(L)' 'ADADKRREVMKDVESILQDSGVIIQSFWRSIYRHSQPYVRGIYMHQTFEVHLENVWLDK' A
#
# COMPACT_ATOMS: atom_id res chain seq x y z
N ALA A 1 -10.39 -9.15 17.33
CA ALA A 1 -11.27 -8.69 16.23
C ALA A 1 -10.92 -9.47 14.97
N ASP A 2 -11.90 -10.05 14.30
CA ASP A 2 -11.70 -10.93 13.14
C ASP A 2 -11.45 -10.10 11.88
N ALA A 3 -10.34 -10.36 11.17
CA ALA A 3 -9.96 -9.63 9.96
C ALA A 3 -10.87 -9.98 8.77
N ASP A 4 -11.30 -11.23 8.66
CA ASP A 4 -12.11 -11.68 7.54
C ASP A 4 -13.53 -11.08 7.63
N LYS A 5 -14.11 -11.05 8.83
CA LYS A 5 -15.41 -10.39 9.05
C LYS A 5 -15.38 -8.89 8.74
N ARG A 6 -14.28 -8.19 9.06
CA ARG A 6 -14.15 -6.76 8.73
C ARG A 6 -14.03 -6.52 7.23
N ARG A 7 -13.39 -7.43 6.50
CA ARG A 7 -13.25 -7.35 5.04
C ARG A 7 -14.60 -7.37 4.34
N GLU A 8 -15.54 -8.19 4.82
CA GLU A 8 -16.91 -8.24 4.29
C GLU A 8 -17.63 -6.91 4.46
N VAL A 9 -17.59 -6.33 5.67
CA VAL A 9 -18.23 -5.03 5.94
C VAL A 9 -17.58 -3.89 5.15
N MET A 10 -16.25 -3.88 5.01
CA MET A 10 -15.55 -2.83 4.27
C MET A 10 -15.89 -2.81 2.79
N LYS A 11 -16.15 -3.97 2.19
CA LYS A 11 -16.60 -4.06 0.80
C LYS A 11 -17.87 -3.25 0.58
N ASP A 12 -18.87 -3.43 1.44
CA ASP A 12 -20.16 -2.75 1.29
C ASP A 12 -20.02 -1.23 1.48
N VAL A 13 -19.20 -0.80 2.45
CA VAL A 13 -18.91 0.61 2.69
C VAL A 13 -18.25 1.25 1.47
N GLU A 14 -17.22 0.61 0.90
CA GLU A 14 -16.52 1.11 -0.29
C GLU A 14 -17.45 1.21 -1.50
N SER A 15 -18.30 0.19 -1.73
CA SER A 15 -19.30 0.21 -2.81
C SER A 15 -20.28 1.37 -2.66
N ILE A 16 -20.83 1.60 -1.46
CA ILE A 16 -21.75 2.71 -1.22
C ILE A 16 -21.11 4.06 -1.58
N LEU A 17 -19.87 4.29 -1.16
CA LEU A 17 -19.16 5.55 -1.41
C LEU A 17 -18.91 5.79 -2.91
N GLN A 18 -18.60 4.73 -3.65
CA GLN A 18 -18.38 4.78 -5.10
C GLN A 18 -19.71 4.98 -5.85
N ASP A 19 -20.74 4.19 -5.52
CA ASP A 19 -22.06 4.22 -6.19
C ASP A 19 -22.81 5.52 -5.94
N SER A 20 -22.66 6.11 -4.74
CA SER A 20 -23.27 7.39 -4.41
C SER A 20 -22.57 8.59 -5.06
N GLY A 21 -21.44 8.38 -5.74
CA GLY A 21 -20.65 9.45 -6.37
C GLY A 21 -20.00 10.41 -5.38
N VAL A 22 -19.89 10.04 -4.09
CA VAL A 22 -19.24 10.87 -3.06
C VAL A 22 -17.72 10.90 -3.28
N ILE A 23 -17.17 9.81 -3.82
CA ILE A 23 -15.79 9.72 -4.28
C ILE A 23 -15.75 9.27 -5.75
N ILE A 24 -14.72 9.72 -6.48
CA ILE A 24 -14.38 9.18 -7.79
C ILE A 24 -13.03 8.48 -7.64
N GLN A 25 -13.05 7.14 -7.62
CA GLN A 25 -11.84 6.32 -7.49
C GLN A 25 -11.43 5.70 -8.83
N SER A 26 -10.67 6.45 -9.63
CA SER A 26 -10.39 6.07 -11.01
C SER A 26 -9.32 4.98 -11.17
N PHE A 27 -8.43 4.81 -10.18
CA PHE A 27 -7.35 3.82 -10.24
C PHE A 27 -6.77 3.54 -8.86
N TRP A 28 -6.09 2.39 -8.76
CA TRP A 28 -5.17 2.08 -7.69
C TRP A 28 -3.74 2.34 -8.17
N ARG A 29 -2.93 2.98 -7.33
CA ARG A 29 -1.57 3.35 -7.69
C ARG A 29 -0.61 2.19 -7.42
N SER A 30 0.11 1.78 -8.45
CA SER A 30 1.38 1.08 -8.26
C SER A 30 2.44 2.08 -7.79
N ILE A 31 3.25 1.66 -6.83
CA ILE A 31 4.34 2.44 -6.26
C ILE A 31 5.66 1.72 -6.49
N TYR A 32 6.71 2.48 -6.85
CA TYR A 32 7.99 1.92 -7.26
C TYR A 32 9.12 2.67 -6.58
N ARG A 33 10.11 1.94 -6.05
CA ARG A 33 11.35 2.50 -5.50
C ARG A 33 12.52 2.09 -6.39
N HIS A 34 13.27 3.06 -6.89
CA HIS A 34 14.54 2.80 -7.55
C HIS A 34 15.67 2.79 -6.51
N SER A 35 16.58 1.81 -6.60
CA SER A 35 17.73 1.69 -5.72
C SER A 35 18.91 1.06 -6.47
N GLN A 36 20.12 1.30 -5.99
CA GLN A 36 21.31 0.69 -6.57
C GLN A 36 21.33 -0.82 -6.28
N PRO A 37 21.86 -1.67 -7.19
CA PRO A 37 21.81 -3.13 -7.02
C PRO A 37 22.48 -3.67 -5.76
N TYR A 38 23.47 -2.95 -5.22
CA TYR A 38 24.18 -3.30 -3.99
C TYR A 38 23.44 -2.89 -2.70
N VAL A 39 22.31 -2.18 -2.80
CA VAL A 39 21.49 -1.82 -1.64
C VAL A 39 20.46 -2.93 -1.43
N ARG A 40 20.57 -3.66 -0.32
CA ARG A 40 19.72 -4.81 0.01
C ARG A 40 18.80 -4.49 1.18
N GLY A 41 17.68 -5.23 1.27
CA GLY A 41 16.66 -5.01 2.31
C GLY A 41 15.77 -3.79 2.09
N ILE A 42 16.00 -3.03 1.01
CA ILE A 42 15.25 -1.83 0.69
C ILE A 42 13.95 -2.18 -0.07
N TYR A 43 12.81 -1.73 0.43
CA TYR A 43 11.49 -1.94 -0.20
C TYR A 43 10.70 -0.64 -0.32
N MET A 44 9.61 -0.64 -1.10
CA MET A 44 8.70 0.49 -1.21
C MET A 44 7.57 0.34 -0.20
N HIS A 45 7.52 1.23 0.81
CA HIS A 45 6.44 1.25 1.80
C HIS A 45 5.18 1.90 1.22
N GLN A 46 3.98 1.39 1.54
CA GLN A 46 2.73 1.88 0.95
C GLN A 46 2.46 3.37 1.23
N THR A 47 2.92 3.90 2.36
CA THR A 47 2.78 5.32 2.75
C THR A 47 3.95 6.20 2.32
N PHE A 48 4.87 5.69 1.48
CA PHE A 48 6.12 6.36 1.09
C PHE A 48 7.12 6.62 2.23
N GLU A 49 6.93 5.98 3.38
CA GLU A 49 7.91 5.98 4.46
C GLU A 49 9.21 5.27 4.06
N VAL A 50 10.31 5.71 4.67
CA VAL A 50 11.64 5.18 4.41
C VAL A 50 12.16 4.47 5.66
N HIS A 51 11.94 3.15 5.67
CA HIS A 51 12.46 2.23 6.67
C HIS A 51 13.88 1.77 6.27
N LEU A 52 14.85 2.00 7.15
CA LEU A 52 16.28 1.73 6.91
C LEU A 52 16.89 0.77 7.94
N GLU A 53 16.13 0.38 8.96
CA GLU A 53 16.54 -0.49 10.06
C GLU A 53 17.08 -1.86 9.61
N ASN A 54 16.59 -2.35 8.46
CA ASN A 54 16.99 -3.62 7.87
C ASN A 54 17.69 -3.44 6.52
N VAL A 55 18.19 -2.25 6.20
CA VAL A 55 18.86 -1.96 4.93
C VAL A 55 20.37 -2.07 5.10
N TRP A 56 21.04 -2.76 4.19
CA TRP A 56 22.50 -2.89 4.19
C TRP A 56 23.10 -2.74 2.79
N LEU A 57 24.41 -2.52 2.76
CA LEU A 57 25.20 -2.40 1.53
C LEU A 57 26.02 -3.69 1.35
N ASP A 58 25.86 -4.31 0.19
CA ASP A 58 26.58 -5.50 -0.25
C ASP A 58 27.77 -5.05 -1.14
N LYS A 59 28.78 -4.46 -0.49
CA LYS A 59 30.02 -3.94 -1.11
C LYS A 59 31.25 -4.53 -0.44
#